data_AF-A0AB33P3Z4-F1
#
_entry.id   AF-A0AB33P3Z4-F1
#
_cell.length_a   1.000
_cell.length_b   1.000
_cell.length_c   1.000
_cell.angle_alpha   90.00
_cell.angle_beta   90.00
_cell.angle_gamma   90.00
#
_symmetry.space_group_name_H-M   'P 1'
#
loop_
_entity.id
_entity.type
_entity.pdbx_description
1 polymer ?
#
loop_
_entity_poly.entity_id
_entity_poly.type
_entity_poly.pdbx_seq_one_letter_code
_entity_poly.pdbx_strand_id
1 'polypeptide(L)'
;GDKPTVKTLLKANGLVRLFKLNPEFKLTFHKMNLQGAGVTVVTDASLGNVTRTGSDEGTLMTKTFSQAAFMVLDRNLMAGREGQCAFIDGRSHRVSRVCRSTYSAELQGAEEALDNGVFSRGLLADVLGWDVLDKTEDYNEEIPLNLVTDAKDVYDKGMTDTATYGSQKSLASTIAWMGEDFTKPRTALSWTSTENMPVDCGTKAVDTSHLVKIFNTGRWSVTYNAAFIKQNVKKRLPLRQRGPVLPGRLLSDDALRLSELPGWHFRENFVIHVCRNAKSFKTPEPRFKPAQFPIRSSYGRFDSLVQSEWRVLEESVAYSGKSMIGDTADVLVTFFHGSQPQLLIHKEEDQLRKHA
;
A
#
# COMPACT_ATOMS: atom_id res chain seq x y z
N GLY A 1 -2.90 -2.75 29.64
CA GLY A 1 -1.49 -2.81 29.23
C GLY A 1 -0.85 -4.10 29.67
N ASP A 2 0.43 -4.26 29.36
CA ASP A 2 1.27 -5.39 29.79
C ASP A 2 1.32 -5.48 31.33
N LYS A 3 1.33 -6.70 31.86
CA LYS A 3 1.59 -6.93 33.29
C LYS A 3 3.04 -6.56 33.61
N PRO A 4 3.36 -5.97 34.77
CA PRO A 4 4.74 -5.66 35.14
C PRO A 4 5.52 -6.95 35.45
N THR A 5 6.19 -7.49 34.43
CA THR A 5 7.00 -8.71 34.53
C THR A 5 8.44 -8.42 34.13
N VAL A 6 9.37 -9.35 34.40
CA VAL A 6 10.76 -9.25 33.91
C VAL A 6 10.81 -9.06 32.40
N LYS A 7 9.92 -9.72 31.66
CA LYS A 7 9.84 -9.59 30.20
C LYS A 7 9.42 -8.18 29.77
N THR A 8 8.47 -7.58 30.48
CA THR A 8 8.04 -6.18 30.28
C THR A 8 9.20 -5.21 30.51
N LEU A 9 10.02 -5.46 31.53
CA LEU A 9 11.22 -4.67 31.78
C LEU A 9 12.27 -4.83 30.67
N LEU A 10 12.45 -6.06 30.14
CA LEU A 10 13.34 -6.30 29.00
C LEU A 10 12.87 -5.59 27.72
N LYS A 11 11.56 -5.55 27.46
CA LYS A 11 10.97 -4.74 26.37
C LYS A 11 11.23 -3.26 26.57
N ALA A 12 11.00 -2.74 27.79
CA ALA A 12 11.30 -1.34 28.13
C ALA A 12 12.79 -1.01 27.92
N ASN A 13 13.70 -1.90 28.31
CA ASN A 13 15.14 -1.75 28.04
C ASN A 13 15.45 -1.71 26.53
N GLY A 14 14.71 -2.47 25.72
CA GLY A 14 14.79 -2.41 24.25
C GLY A 14 14.42 -1.02 23.72
N LEU A 15 13.32 -0.43 24.22
CA LEU A 15 12.92 0.93 23.87
C LEU A 15 13.98 1.96 24.31
N VAL A 16 14.51 1.84 25.53
CA VAL A 16 15.59 2.71 26.02
C VAL A 16 16.83 2.60 25.14
N ARG A 17 17.19 1.40 24.67
CA ARG A 17 18.29 1.22 23.71
C ARG A 17 17.99 1.89 22.38
N LEU A 18 16.77 1.77 21.86
CA LEU A 18 16.35 2.45 20.62
C LEU A 18 16.49 3.98 20.74
N PHE A 19 16.06 4.56 21.87
CA PHE A 19 16.26 5.98 22.15
C PHE A 19 17.74 6.36 22.26
N LYS A 20 18.56 5.54 22.92
CA LYS A 20 20.01 5.75 23.00
C LYS A 20 20.73 5.64 21.65
N LEU A 21 20.22 4.82 20.73
CA LEU A 21 20.73 4.71 19.36
C LEU A 21 20.35 5.90 18.48
N ASN A 22 19.28 6.61 18.83
CA ASN A 22 18.79 7.77 18.11
C ASN A 22 18.73 9.00 19.04
N PRO A 23 19.87 9.44 19.63
CA PRO A 23 19.88 10.56 20.57
C PRO A 23 19.45 11.89 19.93
N GLU A 24 19.58 11.99 18.61
CA GLU A 24 19.18 13.16 17.83
C GLU A 24 17.71 13.13 17.39
N PHE A 25 16.93 12.11 17.76
CA PHE A 25 15.51 12.05 17.42
C PHE A 25 14.78 13.27 17.97
N LYS A 26 14.12 14.01 17.06
CA LYS A 26 13.37 15.23 17.39
C LYS A 26 12.05 15.18 16.63
N LEU A 27 10.94 15.27 17.36
CA LEU A 27 9.64 15.52 16.75
C LEU A 27 9.60 16.98 16.32
N THR A 28 9.72 17.22 15.02
CA THR A 28 9.83 18.59 14.47
C THR A 28 8.50 19.03 13.89
N PHE A 29 7.90 20.07 14.48
CA PHE A 29 6.74 20.74 13.92
C PHE A 29 7.21 21.82 12.95
N HIS A 30 7.08 21.54 11.66
CA HIS A 30 7.46 22.50 10.63
C HIS A 30 6.41 23.61 10.52
N LYS A 31 6.84 24.84 10.22
CA LYS A 31 5.92 25.92 9.90
C LYS A 31 5.15 25.55 8.62
N MET A 32 3.83 25.56 8.69
CA MET A 32 2.96 25.20 7.57
C MET A 32 2.18 26.42 7.08
N ASN A 33 1.97 26.48 5.77
CA ASN A 33 1.01 27.41 5.19
C ASN A 33 -0.36 26.71 5.22
N LEU A 34 -1.27 27.25 6.03
CA LEU A 34 -2.61 26.70 6.25
C LEU A 34 -3.56 26.97 5.07
N GLN A 35 -3.19 27.84 4.12
CA GLN A 35 -4.01 28.09 2.94
C GLN A 35 -4.05 26.84 2.04
N GLY A 36 -5.25 26.27 1.89
CA GLY A 36 -5.47 24.99 1.21
C GLY A 36 -4.92 23.79 1.98
N ALA A 37 -4.78 23.90 3.31
CA ALA A 37 -4.46 22.76 4.16
C ALA A 37 -5.61 21.75 4.21
N GLY A 38 -5.28 20.51 4.55
CA GLY A 38 -6.22 19.40 4.56
C GLY A 38 -5.72 18.27 5.44
N VAL A 39 -6.64 17.42 5.84
CA VAL A 39 -6.39 16.37 6.82
C VAL A 39 -6.22 15.04 6.11
N THR A 40 -5.12 14.34 6.37
CA THR A 40 -4.90 12.96 5.93
C THR A 40 -4.79 12.06 7.13
N VAL A 41 -5.64 11.04 7.23
CA VAL A 41 -5.57 10.04 8.27
C VAL A 41 -5.08 8.73 7.68
N VAL A 42 -4.08 8.13 8.29
CA VAL A 42 -3.50 6.84 7.88
C VAL A 42 -3.87 5.80 8.92
N THR A 43 -4.38 4.64 8.50
CA THR A 43 -4.86 3.60 9.41
C THR A 43 -4.33 2.21 9.03
N ASP A 44 -4.06 1.39 10.05
CA ASP A 44 -3.74 -0.04 9.97
C ASP A 44 -4.45 -0.76 11.12
N ALA A 45 -4.87 -1.99 10.90
CA ALA A 45 -5.39 -2.85 11.96
C ALA A 45 -4.76 -4.24 11.92
N SER A 46 -4.93 -4.99 13.01
CA SER A 46 -4.52 -6.38 13.08
C SER A 46 -5.54 -7.20 13.85
N LEU A 47 -5.96 -8.31 13.26
CA LEU A 47 -6.88 -9.26 13.89
C LEU A 47 -6.18 -10.08 14.98
N GLY A 48 -6.80 -10.20 16.15
CA GLY A 48 -6.44 -11.21 17.15
C GLY A 48 -4.97 -11.17 17.60
N ASN A 49 -4.39 -9.97 17.69
CA ASN A 49 -2.98 -9.79 18.03
C ASN A 49 -2.75 -9.46 19.51
N VAL A 50 -3.81 -9.06 20.24
CA VAL A 50 -3.75 -8.65 21.64
C VAL A 50 -4.76 -9.38 22.51
N THR A 51 -4.47 -9.41 23.81
CA THR A 51 -5.36 -9.92 24.85
C THR A 51 -6.42 -8.88 25.25
N ARG A 52 -7.34 -9.27 26.14
CA ARG A 52 -8.37 -8.36 26.69
C ARG A 52 -7.77 -7.09 27.31
N THR A 53 -6.58 -7.16 27.88
CA THR A 53 -5.90 -6.01 28.49
C THR A 53 -5.08 -5.20 27.49
N GLY A 54 -5.10 -5.55 26.20
CA GLY A 54 -4.30 -4.92 25.15
C GLY A 54 -2.83 -5.38 25.13
N SER A 55 -2.48 -6.42 25.89
CA SER A 55 -1.13 -6.99 25.89
C SER A 55 -0.93 -7.88 24.65
N ASP A 56 0.23 -7.77 24.02
CA ASP A 56 0.68 -8.66 22.93
C ASP A 56 1.31 -9.97 23.47
N GLU A 57 1.16 -10.26 24.77
CA GLU A 57 1.67 -11.47 25.40
C GLU A 57 0.57 -12.50 25.60
N GLY A 58 0.87 -13.76 25.30
CA GLY A 58 -0.06 -14.87 25.48
C GLY A 58 -0.07 -15.83 24.31
N THR A 59 -0.83 -16.91 24.45
CA THR A 59 -1.08 -17.89 23.39
C THR A 59 -2.13 -17.36 22.40
N LEU A 60 -2.23 -18.00 21.24
CA LEU A 60 -3.28 -17.73 20.25
C LEU A 60 -4.69 -17.77 20.86
N MET A 61 -4.91 -18.64 21.86
CA MET A 61 -6.20 -18.76 22.55
C MET A 61 -6.53 -17.55 23.45
N THR A 62 -5.52 -16.81 23.90
CA THR A 62 -5.70 -15.63 24.75
C THR A 62 -5.68 -14.31 23.97
N LYS A 63 -5.03 -14.31 22.79
CA LYS A 63 -4.97 -13.17 21.88
C LYS A 63 -6.15 -13.17 20.93
N THR A 64 -7.32 -12.85 21.46
CA THR A 64 -8.58 -12.90 20.70
C THR A 64 -9.11 -11.51 20.35
N PHE A 65 -8.41 -10.45 20.76
CA PHE A 65 -8.81 -9.07 20.50
C PHE A 65 -7.93 -8.46 19.42
N SER A 66 -8.53 -7.61 18.60
CA SER A 66 -7.85 -6.87 17.53
C SER A 66 -7.29 -5.55 18.04
N GLN A 67 -6.34 -4.99 17.29
CA GLN A 67 -5.75 -3.68 17.54
C GLN A 67 -5.87 -2.84 16.27
N ALA A 68 -6.05 -1.53 16.44
CA ALA A 68 -5.98 -0.55 15.37
C ALA A 68 -4.94 0.51 15.74
N ALA A 69 -4.34 1.10 14.72
CA ALA A 69 -3.52 2.28 14.85
C ALA A 69 -3.88 3.30 13.77
N PHE A 70 -3.83 4.57 14.12
CA PHE A 70 -3.98 5.65 13.16
C PHE A 70 -3.02 6.81 13.44
N MET A 71 -2.80 7.61 12.40
CA MET A 71 -2.00 8.82 12.45
C MET A 71 -2.63 9.88 11.56
N VAL A 72 -2.76 11.10 12.07
CA VAL A 72 -3.29 12.27 11.39
C VAL A 72 -2.14 13.17 10.92
N LEU A 73 -2.15 13.52 9.64
CA LEU A 73 -1.12 14.27 8.92
C LEU A 73 -1.74 15.44 8.12
N ASP A 74 -0.94 16.48 7.81
CA ASP A 74 -1.38 17.68 7.06
C ASP A 74 -0.92 17.74 5.57
N ARG A 75 -1.72 18.48 4.78
CA ARG A 75 -1.56 19.16 3.47
C ARG A 75 -1.26 18.37 2.21
N ASN A 76 -0.05 17.89 2.01
CA ASN A 76 0.43 17.60 0.64
C ASN A 76 0.26 16.14 0.18
N LEU A 77 -0.38 15.32 1.01
CA LEU A 77 -0.61 13.90 0.75
C LEU A 77 -1.82 13.65 -0.15
N MET A 78 -2.72 14.64 -0.27
CA MET A 78 -3.97 14.57 -1.00
C MET A 78 -3.78 14.34 -2.51
N ALA A 79 -2.69 14.85 -3.09
CA ALA A 79 -2.39 14.76 -4.51
C ALA A 79 -1.60 13.49 -4.90
N GLY A 80 -1.34 12.58 -3.95
CA GLY A 80 -0.50 11.40 -4.19
C GLY A 80 0.97 11.72 -4.48
N ARG A 81 1.44 12.92 -4.11
CA ARG A 81 2.83 13.34 -4.28
C ARG A 81 3.52 13.36 -2.92
N GLU A 82 4.85 13.34 -2.96
CA GLU A 82 5.65 13.61 -1.77
C GLU A 82 5.30 15.00 -1.24
N GLY A 83 4.92 15.04 0.02
CA GLY A 83 4.45 16.22 0.69
C GLY A 83 5.15 16.45 2.00
N GLN A 84 5.31 17.72 2.36
CA GLN A 84 5.56 18.07 3.76
C GLN A 84 4.27 17.87 4.55
N CYS A 85 4.36 17.15 5.67
CA CYS A 85 3.28 16.85 6.59
C CYS A 85 3.76 17.05 8.04
N ALA A 86 2.89 17.59 8.88
CA ALA A 86 3.08 17.55 10.33
C ALA A 86 2.24 16.43 10.94
N PHE A 87 2.76 15.82 12.00
CA PHE A 87 2.00 14.92 12.86
C PHE A 87 1.06 15.74 13.75
N ILE A 88 -0.24 15.45 13.69
CA ILE A 88 -1.27 16.15 14.48
C ILE A 88 -1.68 15.29 15.67
N ASP A 89 -2.07 14.05 15.40
CA ASP A 89 -2.52 13.10 16.40
C ASP A 89 -2.23 11.67 15.94
N GLY A 90 -2.21 10.73 16.88
CA GLY A 90 -2.09 9.32 16.58
C GLY A 90 -2.36 8.44 17.78
N ARG A 91 -2.89 7.25 17.49
CA ARG A 91 -3.28 6.29 18.52
C ARG A 91 -2.92 4.88 18.10
N SER A 92 -2.60 4.06 19.10
CA SER A 92 -2.55 2.61 18.97
C SER A 92 -3.32 2.00 20.15
N HIS A 93 -4.34 1.20 19.85
CA HIS A 93 -5.24 0.70 20.88
C HIS A 93 -6.00 -0.55 20.44
N ARG A 94 -6.50 -1.27 21.44
CA ARG A 94 -7.36 -2.44 21.23
C ARG A 94 -8.71 -1.99 20.67
N VAL A 95 -9.15 -2.60 19.57
CA VAL A 95 -10.49 -2.41 19.02
C VAL A 95 -11.53 -2.88 20.05
N SER A 96 -12.51 -2.03 20.32
CA SER A 96 -13.53 -2.27 21.36
C SER A 96 -14.53 -3.35 20.95
N ARG A 97 -14.89 -3.37 19.68
CA ARG A 97 -15.82 -4.34 19.08
C ARG A 97 -15.10 -5.65 18.75
N VAL A 98 -15.85 -6.75 18.78
CA VAL A 98 -15.31 -8.09 18.44
C VAL A 98 -15.19 -8.21 16.93
N CYS A 99 -13.96 -8.33 16.42
CA CYS A 99 -13.72 -8.58 15.01
C CYS A 99 -13.70 -10.08 14.71
N ARG A 100 -14.47 -10.52 13.71
CA ARG A 100 -14.54 -11.94 13.31
C ARG A 100 -13.68 -12.27 12.08
N SER A 101 -13.01 -11.27 11.52
CA SER A 101 -12.17 -11.37 10.33
C SER A 101 -11.17 -10.21 10.30
N THR A 102 -10.13 -10.34 9.47
CA THR A 102 -9.19 -9.25 9.22
C THR A 102 -9.92 -8.04 8.65
N TYR A 103 -10.78 -8.25 7.65
CA TYR A 103 -11.62 -7.20 7.09
C TYR A 103 -12.44 -6.44 8.16
N SER A 104 -13.01 -7.14 9.15
CA SER A 104 -13.74 -6.50 10.24
C SER A 104 -12.84 -5.66 11.15
N ALA A 105 -11.58 -6.05 11.36
CA ALA A 105 -10.63 -5.28 12.15
C ALA A 105 -10.19 -4.02 11.39
N GLU A 106 -9.81 -4.17 10.12
CA GLU A 106 -9.41 -3.06 9.25
C GLU A 106 -10.53 -2.04 9.08
N LEU A 107 -11.75 -2.50 8.81
CA LEU A 107 -12.88 -1.61 8.61
C LEU A 107 -13.23 -0.81 9.88
N GLN A 108 -13.17 -1.45 11.06
CA GLN A 108 -13.42 -0.76 12.33
C GLN A 108 -12.28 0.19 12.70
N GLY A 109 -11.04 -0.16 12.37
CA GLY A 109 -9.90 0.75 12.52
C GLY A 109 -10.06 1.97 11.60
N ALA A 110 -10.50 1.75 10.37
CA ALA A 110 -10.78 2.80 9.39
C ALA A 110 -11.97 3.69 9.77
N GLU A 111 -13.03 3.13 10.37
CA GLU A 111 -14.16 3.89 10.95
C GLU A 111 -13.66 4.88 12.00
N GLU A 112 -12.91 4.39 13.00
CA GLU A 112 -12.40 5.25 14.08
C GLU A 112 -11.36 6.26 13.56
N ALA A 113 -10.53 5.87 12.60
CA ALA A 113 -9.60 6.80 11.96
C ALA A 113 -10.32 7.93 11.21
N LEU A 114 -11.41 7.61 10.50
CA LEU A 114 -12.22 8.59 9.80
C LEU A 114 -12.88 9.57 10.76
N ASP A 115 -13.45 9.10 11.88
CA ASP A 115 -14.02 9.95 12.93
C ASP A 115 -12.99 10.98 13.45
N ASN A 116 -11.76 10.53 13.74
CA ASN A 116 -10.69 11.42 14.19
C ASN A 116 -10.25 12.40 13.09
N GLY A 117 -10.33 11.98 11.82
CA GLY A 117 -10.10 12.84 10.66
C GLY A 117 -11.15 13.95 10.52
N VAL A 118 -12.43 13.60 10.68
CA VAL A 118 -13.55 14.56 10.66
C VAL A 118 -13.40 15.55 11.82
N PHE A 119 -13.08 15.07 13.02
CA PHE A 119 -12.81 15.94 14.17
C PHE A 119 -11.64 16.90 13.92
N SER A 120 -10.51 16.37 13.41
CA SER A 120 -9.34 17.18 13.07
C SER A 120 -9.63 18.19 11.96
N ARG A 121 -10.49 17.83 10.99
CA ARG A 121 -10.95 18.75 9.93
C ARG A 121 -11.72 19.93 10.53
N GLY A 122 -12.60 19.67 11.49
CA GLY A 122 -13.31 20.73 12.23
C GLY A 122 -12.35 21.65 12.99
N LEU A 123 -11.35 21.10 13.69
CA LEU A 123 -10.34 21.93 14.36
C LEU A 123 -9.55 22.80 13.39
N LEU A 124 -9.20 22.27 12.21
CA LEU A 124 -8.54 23.06 11.17
C LEU A 124 -9.47 24.15 10.62
N ALA A 125 -10.76 23.88 10.49
CA ALA A 125 -11.76 24.87 10.07
C ALA A 125 -11.85 26.04 11.05
N ASP A 126 -11.93 25.75 12.35
CA ASP A 126 -11.95 26.77 13.42
C ASP A 126 -10.68 27.65 13.38
N VAL A 127 -9.51 27.03 13.20
CA VAL A 127 -8.23 27.76 13.05
C VAL A 127 -8.21 28.64 11.79
N LEU A 128 -8.90 28.23 10.72
CA LEU A 128 -9.03 28.99 9.48
C LEU A 128 -10.12 30.08 9.55
N GLY A 129 -10.84 30.18 10.68
CA GLY A 129 -11.85 31.21 10.93
C GLY A 129 -13.27 30.85 10.49
N TRP A 130 -13.55 29.57 10.23
CA TRP A 130 -14.91 29.08 9.97
C TRP A 130 -15.70 28.97 11.27
N ASP A 131 -17.00 29.26 11.25
CA ASP A 131 -17.87 29.01 12.38
C ASP A 131 -18.33 27.55 12.37
N VAL A 132 -17.55 26.68 13.03
CA VAL A 132 -17.82 25.24 13.11
C VAL A 132 -19.08 24.88 13.90
N LEU A 133 -19.67 25.84 14.63
CA LEU A 133 -20.92 25.64 15.36
C LEU A 133 -22.14 26.03 14.51
N ASP A 134 -21.95 26.85 13.48
CA ASP A 134 -22.98 27.17 12.51
C ASP A 134 -23.22 25.97 11.57
N LYS A 135 -24.48 25.53 11.49
CA LYS A 135 -24.89 24.42 10.62
C LYS A 135 -25.08 24.85 9.15
N THR A 136 -24.99 26.14 8.88
CA THR A 136 -25.15 26.71 7.53
C THR A 136 -23.82 26.85 6.79
N GLU A 137 -22.69 26.92 7.51
CA GLU A 137 -21.35 26.88 6.92
C GLU A 137 -20.90 25.43 6.70
N ASP A 138 -20.77 25.02 5.45
CA ASP A 138 -20.24 23.70 5.11
C ASP A 138 -18.73 23.77 4.81
N TYR A 139 -17.93 23.87 5.86
CA TYR A 139 -16.47 23.81 5.74
C TYR A 139 -15.95 22.48 5.15
N ASN A 140 -16.79 21.43 5.07
CA ASN A 140 -16.42 20.18 4.43
C ASN A 140 -16.22 20.37 2.91
N GLU A 141 -16.83 21.38 2.30
CA GLU A 141 -16.61 21.74 0.89
C GLU A 141 -15.24 22.34 0.63
N GLU A 142 -14.61 22.93 1.65
CA GLU A 142 -13.35 23.66 1.50
C GLU A 142 -12.15 22.89 2.03
N ILE A 143 -12.28 22.16 3.13
CA ILE A 143 -11.14 21.52 3.78
C ILE A 143 -11.08 20.05 3.38
N PRO A 144 -10.05 19.64 2.62
CA PRO A 144 -9.95 18.25 2.18
C PRO A 144 -9.71 17.27 3.33
N LEU A 145 -10.30 16.08 3.23
CA LEU A 145 -10.08 14.95 4.12
C LEU A 145 -9.74 13.70 3.30
N ASN A 146 -8.67 12.99 3.65
CA ASN A 146 -8.32 11.72 3.00
C ASN A 146 -8.04 10.64 4.03
N LEU A 147 -8.74 9.52 3.91
CA LEU A 147 -8.45 8.31 4.66
C LEU A 147 -7.51 7.43 3.83
N VAL A 148 -6.41 6.97 4.41
CA VAL A 148 -5.42 6.11 3.76
C VAL A 148 -5.36 4.77 4.48
N THR A 149 -5.56 3.68 3.73
CA THR A 149 -5.48 2.31 4.24
C THR A 149 -4.65 1.43 3.29
N ASP A 150 -3.99 0.38 3.80
CA ASP A 150 -3.43 -0.68 2.96
C ASP A 150 -4.37 -1.88 2.81
N ALA A 151 -5.47 -1.91 3.55
CA ALA A 151 -6.49 -2.93 3.45
C ALA A 151 -7.28 -2.77 2.14
N LYS A 152 -6.87 -3.53 1.12
CA LYS A 152 -7.49 -3.49 -0.21
C LYS A 152 -9.00 -3.75 -0.18
N ASP A 153 -9.46 -4.65 0.68
CA ASP A 153 -10.89 -4.94 0.82
C ASP A 153 -11.70 -3.76 1.37
N VAL A 154 -11.09 -2.92 2.24
CA VAL A 154 -11.71 -1.69 2.75
C VAL A 154 -11.79 -0.67 1.63
N TYR A 155 -10.69 -0.47 0.90
CA TYR A 155 -10.64 0.42 -0.26
C TYR A 155 -11.66 0.04 -1.34
N ASP A 156 -11.64 -1.21 -1.79
CA ASP A 156 -12.48 -1.68 -2.89
C ASP A 156 -13.97 -1.55 -2.54
N LYS A 157 -14.36 -1.84 -1.29
CA LYS A 157 -15.76 -1.71 -0.85
C LYS A 157 -16.18 -0.28 -0.55
N GLY A 158 -15.30 0.56 -0.01
CA GLY A 158 -15.57 1.97 0.23
C GLY A 158 -15.74 2.78 -1.06
N MET A 159 -15.21 2.27 -2.18
CA MET A 159 -15.32 2.87 -3.51
C MET A 159 -16.44 2.29 -4.37
N THR A 160 -17.19 1.30 -3.88
CA THR A 160 -18.25 0.63 -4.66
C THR A 160 -19.61 1.24 -4.33
N ASP A 161 -20.28 1.82 -5.34
CA ASP A 161 -21.64 2.39 -5.21
C ASP A 161 -22.72 1.34 -4.90
N THR A 162 -22.42 0.06 -5.14
CA THR A 162 -23.31 -1.05 -4.84
C THR A 162 -23.19 -1.42 -3.37
N ALA A 163 -24.27 -1.21 -2.59
CA ALA A 163 -24.42 -1.56 -1.18
C ALA A 163 -24.35 -3.08 -0.94
N THR A 164 -23.19 -3.67 -1.21
CA THR A 164 -22.92 -5.09 -1.07
C THR A 164 -22.17 -5.27 0.23
N TYR A 165 -22.90 -5.57 1.30
CA TYR A 165 -22.36 -5.71 2.67
C TYR A 165 -21.42 -6.93 2.87
N GLY A 166 -21.02 -7.58 1.78
CA GLY A 166 -20.26 -8.82 1.78
C GLY A 166 -20.96 -9.95 2.54
N SER A 167 -20.17 -10.94 2.97
CA SER A 167 -20.66 -12.06 3.78
C SER A 167 -20.91 -11.71 5.25
N GLN A 168 -20.43 -10.55 5.72
CA GLN A 168 -20.50 -10.13 7.13
C GLN A 168 -21.50 -8.99 7.34
N LYS A 169 -22.79 -9.35 7.40
CA LYS A 169 -23.90 -8.40 7.61
C LYS A 169 -23.76 -7.50 8.84
N SER A 170 -23.02 -7.93 9.86
CA SER A 170 -22.76 -7.12 11.07
C SER A 170 -21.96 -5.85 10.81
N LEU A 171 -21.29 -5.74 9.65
CA LEU A 171 -20.52 -4.56 9.25
C LEU A 171 -21.32 -3.60 8.35
N ALA A 172 -22.58 -3.93 8.06
CA ALA A 172 -23.39 -3.15 7.12
C ALA A 172 -23.51 -1.69 7.52
N SER A 173 -23.75 -1.41 8.81
CA SER A 173 -23.86 -0.05 9.33
C SER A 173 -22.56 0.75 9.19
N THR A 174 -21.40 0.14 9.50
CA THR A 174 -20.09 0.79 9.31
C THR A 174 -19.83 1.12 7.85
N ILE A 175 -20.11 0.18 6.93
CA ILE A 175 -19.92 0.39 5.49
C ILE A 175 -20.83 1.52 4.99
N ALA A 176 -22.10 1.51 5.37
CA ALA A 176 -23.07 2.53 4.95
C ALA A 176 -22.67 3.93 5.45
N TRP A 177 -22.27 4.03 6.72
CA TRP A 177 -21.83 5.29 7.32
C TRP A 177 -20.56 5.84 6.66
N MET A 178 -19.52 5.01 6.49
CA MET A 178 -18.30 5.43 5.79
C MET A 178 -18.60 5.83 4.33
N GLY A 179 -19.49 5.09 3.66
CA GLY A 179 -19.93 5.40 2.30
C GLY A 179 -20.57 6.78 2.22
N GLU A 180 -21.47 7.12 3.14
CA GLU A 180 -22.09 8.45 3.25
C GLU A 180 -21.02 9.53 3.44
N ASP A 181 -20.04 9.32 4.32
CA ASP A 181 -18.93 10.27 4.51
C ASP A 181 -18.08 10.47 3.25
N PHE A 182 -17.84 9.42 2.47
CA PHE A 182 -17.12 9.54 1.20
C PHE A 182 -17.94 10.20 0.08
N THR A 183 -19.27 10.33 0.23
CA THR A 183 -20.07 11.16 -0.69
C THR A 183 -19.90 12.65 -0.43
N LYS A 184 -19.39 13.04 0.75
CA LYS A 184 -19.20 14.44 1.09
C LYS A 184 -18.12 15.07 0.22
N PRO A 185 -18.26 16.36 -0.14
CA PRO A 185 -17.26 17.10 -0.88
C PRO A 185 -15.86 16.99 -0.25
N ARG A 186 -14.84 16.98 -1.11
CA ARG A 186 -13.40 16.92 -0.77
C ARG A 186 -13.02 15.83 0.25
N THR A 187 -13.83 14.77 0.38
CA THR A 187 -13.54 13.61 1.21
C THR A 187 -13.14 12.44 0.31
N ALA A 188 -11.99 11.83 0.58
CA ALA A 188 -11.43 10.79 -0.26
C ALA A 188 -10.98 9.58 0.58
N LEU A 189 -10.96 8.42 -0.07
CA LEU A 189 -10.33 7.22 0.44
C LEU A 189 -9.23 6.81 -0.55
N SER A 190 -8.04 6.58 -0.02
CA SER A 190 -6.84 6.23 -0.78
C SER A 190 -6.27 4.90 -0.31
N TRP A 191 -5.73 4.13 -1.25
CA TRP A 191 -5.01 2.90 -0.94
C TRP A 191 -3.50 3.09 -1.03
N THR A 192 -2.77 2.56 -0.04
CA THR A 192 -1.30 2.49 -0.05
C THR A 192 -0.82 1.05 0.11
N SER A 193 0.42 0.75 -0.27
CA SER A 193 0.99 -0.57 0.00
C SER A 193 1.40 -0.70 1.47
N THR A 194 1.27 -1.89 2.05
CA THR A 194 1.76 -2.20 3.42
C THR A 194 3.22 -1.81 3.63
N GLU A 195 4.08 -1.94 2.61
CA GLU A 195 5.49 -1.56 2.71
C GLU A 195 5.71 -0.04 2.87
N ASN A 196 4.70 0.77 2.53
CA ASN A 196 4.65 2.23 2.68
C ASN A 196 3.77 2.66 3.89
N MET A 197 3.30 1.71 4.71
CA MET A 197 2.41 2.00 5.84
C MET A 197 3.22 2.50 7.05
N PRO A 198 3.09 3.78 7.45
CA PRO A 198 3.82 4.33 8.58
C PRO A 198 3.32 3.80 9.95
N VAL A 199 2.06 3.41 10.03
CA VAL A 199 1.39 2.99 11.27
C VAL A 199 1.42 1.48 11.52
N ASP A 200 2.10 0.69 10.69
CA ASP A 200 2.25 -0.78 10.85
C ASP A 200 2.94 -1.14 12.17
N CYS A 201 3.89 -0.31 12.63
CA CYS A 201 4.52 -0.48 13.95
C CYS A 201 3.58 -0.15 15.13
N GLY A 202 2.43 0.45 14.84
CA GLY A 202 1.39 0.73 15.82
C GLY A 202 0.56 -0.50 16.17
N THR A 203 0.44 -1.50 15.28
CA THR A 203 -0.34 -2.73 15.54
C THR A 203 0.54 -3.96 15.71
N LYS A 204 1.79 -3.91 15.27
CA LYS A 204 2.73 -5.03 15.31
C LYS A 204 4.06 -4.59 15.89
N ALA A 205 4.74 -5.50 16.60
CA ALA A 205 6.11 -5.28 17.09
C ALA A 205 7.14 -5.40 15.94
N VAL A 206 7.09 -4.44 15.02
CA VAL A 206 7.95 -4.38 13.83
C VAL A 206 8.90 -3.18 13.89
N ASP A 207 9.86 -3.14 12.97
CA ASP A 207 10.81 -2.03 12.81
C ASP A 207 10.09 -0.66 12.68
N THR A 208 10.52 0.29 13.50
CA THR A 208 9.99 1.66 13.62
C THR A 208 10.74 2.68 12.78
N SER A 209 11.82 2.28 12.10
CA SER A 209 12.70 3.18 11.33
C SER A 209 11.93 4.02 10.30
N HIS A 210 10.89 3.44 9.69
CA HIS A 210 10.05 4.17 8.73
C HIS A 210 9.28 5.34 9.38
N LEU A 211 8.61 5.09 10.50
CA LEU A 211 7.88 6.12 11.25
C LEU A 211 8.84 7.21 11.76
N VAL A 212 9.99 6.81 12.30
CA VAL A 212 11.04 7.73 12.78
C VAL A 212 11.54 8.64 11.66
N LYS A 213 11.73 8.10 10.44
CA LYS A 213 12.11 8.89 9.26
C LYS A 213 11.05 9.93 8.94
N ILE A 214 9.76 9.58 8.98
CA ILE A 214 8.67 10.52 8.71
C ILE A 214 8.62 11.62 9.76
N PHE A 215 8.77 11.30 11.05
CA PHE A 215 8.80 12.29 12.12
C PHE A 215 10.01 13.24 12.07
N ASN A 216 11.18 12.74 11.67
CA ASN A 216 12.38 13.57 11.53
C ASN A 216 12.34 14.46 10.28
N THR A 217 11.80 13.96 9.17
CA THR A 217 11.79 14.70 7.90
C THR A 217 10.55 15.55 7.69
N GLY A 218 9.44 15.20 8.38
CA GLY A 218 8.13 15.76 8.13
C GLY A 218 7.65 15.48 6.70
N ARG A 219 8.06 14.35 6.09
CA ARG A 219 7.75 14.02 4.69
C ARG A 219 7.23 12.61 4.54
N TRP A 220 6.16 12.47 3.75
CA TRP A 220 5.60 11.19 3.35
C TRP A 220 4.82 11.33 2.03
N SER A 221 4.42 10.20 1.43
CA SER A 221 3.61 10.14 0.21
C SER A 221 2.65 8.96 0.30
N VAL A 222 1.38 9.18 -0.07
CA VAL A 222 0.38 8.11 -0.17
C VAL A 222 0.72 7.16 -1.33
N THR A 223 1.18 7.70 -2.45
CA THR A 223 1.57 6.91 -3.62
C THR A 223 2.95 6.32 -3.43
N TYR A 224 3.15 5.10 -3.95
CA TYR A 224 4.41 4.38 -3.96
C TYR A 224 5.56 5.29 -4.43
N ASN A 225 6.54 5.51 -3.55
CA ASN A 225 7.78 6.16 -3.88
C ASN A 225 8.91 5.37 -3.21
N ALA A 226 9.88 4.91 -4.00
CA ALA A 226 10.97 4.05 -3.56
C ALA A 226 11.77 4.62 -2.37
N ALA A 227 11.76 5.95 -2.17
CA ALA A 227 12.40 6.61 -1.04
C ALA A 227 11.69 6.37 0.32
N PHE A 228 10.40 5.99 0.33
CA PHE A 228 9.56 5.88 1.53
C PHE A 228 9.09 4.44 1.80
N ILE A 229 9.66 3.47 1.10
CA ILE A 229 9.29 2.08 1.30
C ILE A 229 10.21 1.45 2.34
N LYS A 230 9.61 0.79 3.32
CA LYS A 230 10.33 -0.10 4.23
C LYS A 230 11.07 -1.12 3.39
N GLN A 231 12.41 -1.03 3.36
CA GLN A 231 13.24 -1.98 2.62
C GLN A 231 13.09 -3.36 3.24
N ASN A 232 12.17 -4.15 2.70
CA ASN A 232 12.06 -5.55 3.06
C ASN A 232 13.27 -6.27 2.48
N VAL A 233 14.22 -6.68 3.35
CA VAL A 233 15.16 -7.74 3.02
C VAL A 233 14.37 -9.03 2.90
N LYS A 234 13.71 -9.24 1.75
CA LYS A 234 13.02 -10.49 1.45
C LYS A 234 14.07 -11.59 1.43
N LYS A 235 13.96 -12.55 2.36
CA LYS A 235 14.72 -13.82 2.27
C LYS A 235 14.50 -14.39 0.88
N ARG A 236 15.59 -14.59 0.13
CA ARG A 236 15.55 -15.32 -1.15
C ARG A 236 14.88 -16.66 -0.89
N LEU A 237 13.81 -16.94 -1.63
CA LEU A 237 13.24 -18.29 -1.67
C LEU A 237 14.34 -19.26 -2.15
N PRO A 238 14.45 -20.47 -1.58
CA PRO A 238 15.40 -21.45 -2.07
C PRO A 238 15.09 -21.79 -3.54
N LEU A 239 16.15 -21.84 -4.35
CA LEU A 239 16.08 -22.22 -5.76
C LEU A 239 15.50 -23.63 -5.88
N ARG A 240 14.49 -23.80 -6.74
CA ARG A 240 13.79 -25.08 -6.93
C ARG A 240 14.54 -25.97 -7.91
N GLN A 241 14.54 -27.29 -7.69
CA GLN A 241 14.81 -28.24 -8.77
C GLN A 241 13.62 -28.20 -9.76
N ARG A 242 13.89 -27.78 -10.99
CA ARG A 242 12.92 -27.70 -12.08
C ARG A 242 12.99 -28.97 -12.94
N GLY A 243 11.86 -29.34 -13.56
CA GLY A 243 11.78 -30.47 -14.50
C GLY A 243 12.57 -30.22 -15.80
N PRO A 244 12.77 -31.25 -16.63
CA PRO A 244 13.64 -31.18 -17.81
C PRO A 244 13.09 -30.32 -18.97
N VAL A 245 11.82 -29.93 -18.95
CA VAL A 245 11.17 -29.16 -20.02
C VAL A 245 10.54 -27.90 -19.44
N LEU A 246 11.03 -26.74 -19.86
CA LEU A 246 10.52 -25.42 -19.46
C LEU A 246 9.67 -24.80 -20.59
N PRO A 247 8.64 -24.01 -20.27
CA PRO A 247 7.71 -23.47 -21.26
C PRO A 247 8.35 -22.38 -22.13
N GLY A 248 7.96 -22.31 -23.40
CA GLY A 248 8.40 -21.27 -24.34
C GLY A 248 9.76 -21.52 -25.01
N ARG A 249 10.14 -20.60 -25.91
CA ARG A 249 11.42 -20.65 -26.66
C ARG A 249 12.50 -19.83 -25.95
N LEU A 250 13.76 -20.25 -26.05
CA LEU A 250 14.89 -19.52 -25.47
C LEU A 250 15.00 -18.11 -26.07
N LEU A 251 15.21 -17.10 -25.22
CA LEU A 251 15.52 -15.74 -25.65
C LEU A 251 17.04 -15.60 -25.78
N SER A 252 17.53 -15.18 -26.95
CA SER A 252 18.96 -15.18 -27.29
C SER A 252 19.77 -14.04 -26.67
N ASP A 253 19.14 -13.05 -26.02
CA ASP A 253 19.80 -11.91 -25.38
C ASP A 253 19.31 -11.67 -23.94
N ASP A 254 20.25 -11.39 -23.04
CA ASP A 254 20.04 -11.22 -21.59
C ASP A 254 19.43 -9.86 -21.18
N ALA A 255 18.90 -9.08 -22.11
CA ALA A 255 18.58 -7.68 -21.87
C ALA A 255 17.10 -7.43 -21.56
N LEU A 256 16.65 -7.79 -20.35
CA LEU A 256 15.47 -7.15 -19.74
C LEU A 256 15.86 -6.40 -18.46
N ARG A 257 16.47 -5.22 -18.63
CA ARG A 257 16.75 -4.25 -17.55
C ARG A 257 15.51 -3.92 -16.70
N LEU A 258 14.31 -4.05 -17.27
CA LEU A 258 13.03 -3.84 -16.59
C LEU A 258 12.70 -4.92 -15.54
N SER A 259 13.34 -6.09 -15.60
CA SER A 259 13.10 -7.22 -14.68
C SER A 259 13.41 -6.90 -13.21
N GLU A 260 14.24 -5.91 -12.96
CA GLU A 260 14.66 -5.50 -11.61
C GLU A 260 13.58 -4.69 -10.87
N LEU A 261 12.66 -4.07 -11.61
CA LEU A 261 11.63 -3.18 -11.09
C LEU A 261 10.26 -3.87 -11.10
N PRO A 262 9.86 -4.59 -10.03
CA PRO A 262 8.53 -5.21 -9.98
C PRO A 262 7.43 -4.14 -9.98
N GLY A 263 6.27 -4.47 -10.57
CA GLY A 263 5.11 -3.59 -10.62
C GLY A 263 4.70 -3.20 -12.05
N TRP A 264 3.82 -2.21 -12.12
CA TRP A 264 3.30 -1.66 -13.38
C TRP A 264 4.12 -0.44 -13.78
N HIS A 265 4.50 -0.39 -15.05
CA HIS A 265 5.25 0.70 -15.67
C HIS A 265 4.55 1.13 -16.95
N PHE A 266 4.68 2.40 -17.29
CA PHE A 266 4.16 2.95 -18.54
C PHE A 266 5.30 3.65 -19.27
N ARG A 267 5.58 3.26 -20.51
CA ARG A 267 6.63 3.86 -21.35
C ARG A 267 6.19 3.89 -22.80
N GLU A 268 6.23 5.07 -23.43
CA GLU A 268 6.16 5.22 -24.89
C GLU A 268 5.05 4.38 -25.57
N ASN A 269 3.85 4.35 -24.96
CA ASN A 269 2.65 3.58 -25.38
C ASN A 269 2.65 2.08 -25.08
N PHE A 270 3.57 1.61 -24.26
CA PHE A 270 3.57 0.27 -23.70
C PHE A 270 3.17 0.33 -22.22
N VAL A 271 2.22 -0.53 -21.86
CA VAL A 271 1.98 -0.87 -20.47
C VAL A 271 2.81 -2.10 -20.16
N ILE A 272 3.68 -2.03 -19.16
CA ILE A 272 4.60 -3.11 -18.81
C ILE A 272 4.28 -3.56 -17.39
N HIS A 273 4.15 -4.86 -17.19
CA HIS A 273 3.96 -5.44 -15.88
C HIS A 273 5.07 -6.44 -15.58
N VAL A 274 5.80 -6.20 -14.51
CA VAL A 274 6.87 -7.07 -14.04
C VAL A 274 6.41 -7.71 -12.75
N CYS A 275 6.28 -9.03 -12.73
CA CYS A 275 5.84 -9.76 -11.56
C CYS A 275 6.76 -10.93 -11.25
N ARG A 276 6.87 -11.29 -9.96
CA ARG A 276 7.71 -12.39 -9.52
C ARG A 276 6.89 -13.63 -9.21
N ASN A 277 7.46 -14.80 -9.43
CA ASN A 277 6.84 -16.10 -9.17
C ASN A 277 5.46 -16.27 -9.86
N ALA A 278 5.36 -15.88 -11.13
CA ALA A 278 4.12 -15.90 -11.87
C ALA A 278 3.78 -17.31 -12.37
N LYS A 279 2.56 -17.77 -12.10
CA LYS A 279 2.01 -19.05 -12.60
C LYS A 279 1.06 -18.88 -13.81
N SER A 280 0.66 -17.65 -14.07
CA SER A 280 -0.33 -17.31 -15.08
C SER A 280 0.03 -15.99 -15.75
N PHE A 281 -0.39 -15.88 -17.01
CA PHE A 281 -0.25 -14.66 -17.79
C PHE A 281 -1.08 -13.53 -17.20
N LYS A 282 -0.60 -12.31 -17.38
CA LYS A 282 -1.21 -11.12 -16.79
C LYS A 282 -2.17 -10.46 -17.77
N THR A 283 -3.11 -9.72 -17.21
CA THR A 283 -4.10 -8.93 -17.95
C THR A 283 -3.94 -7.47 -17.51
N PRO A 284 -4.19 -6.49 -18.39
CA PRO A 284 -4.04 -5.07 -18.07
C PRO A 284 -5.12 -4.57 -17.11
N GLU A 285 -6.21 -5.32 -16.95
CA GLU A 285 -7.28 -5.03 -15.99
C GLU A 285 -6.86 -5.25 -14.53
N PRO A 286 -7.41 -4.45 -13.59
CA PRO A 286 -8.36 -3.35 -13.80
C PRO A 286 -7.71 -2.01 -14.17
N ARG A 287 -6.36 -1.96 -14.25
CA ARG A 287 -5.61 -0.70 -14.30
C ARG A 287 -5.68 0.01 -15.64
N PHE A 288 -5.77 -0.73 -16.74
CA PHE A 288 -5.88 -0.19 -18.08
C PHE A 288 -7.02 -0.87 -18.83
N LYS A 289 -7.71 -0.10 -19.68
CA LYS A 289 -8.83 -0.61 -20.49
C LYS A 289 -8.30 -1.56 -21.57
N PRO A 290 -8.78 -2.80 -21.65
CA PRO A 290 -8.38 -3.76 -22.69
C PRO A 290 -8.39 -3.25 -24.12
N ALA A 291 -9.41 -2.46 -24.45
CA ALA A 291 -9.59 -1.91 -25.78
C ALA A 291 -8.40 -1.04 -26.24
N GLN A 292 -7.65 -0.44 -25.30
CA GLN A 292 -6.50 0.42 -25.61
C GLN A 292 -5.20 -0.36 -25.82
N PHE A 293 -5.08 -1.55 -25.19
CA PHE A 293 -3.87 -2.36 -25.22
C PHE A 293 -4.18 -3.83 -25.49
N PRO A 294 -4.82 -4.18 -26.62
CA PRO A 294 -5.38 -5.52 -26.86
C PRO A 294 -4.33 -6.62 -27.06
N ILE A 295 -3.06 -6.25 -27.29
CA ILE A 295 -1.99 -7.20 -27.61
C ILE A 295 -1.05 -7.38 -26.42
N ARG A 296 -0.65 -8.63 -26.15
CA ARG A 296 0.24 -9.04 -25.06
C ARG A 296 1.48 -9.76 -25.58
N SER A 297 2.65 -9.41 -25.05
CA SER A 297 3.90 -10.17 -25.19
C SER A 297 4.45 -10.49 -23.80
N SER A 298 4.78 -11.75 -23.53
CA SER A 298 5.15 -12.25 -22.20
C SER A 298 6.49 -12.97 -22.24
N TYR A 299 7.42 -12.55 -21.38
CA TYR A 299 8.77 -13.10 -21.26
C TYR A 299 8.99 -13.56 -19.83
N GLY A 300 9.42 -14.81 -19.64
CA GLY A 300 9.65 -15.41 -18.33
C GLY A 300 11.12 -15.72 -18.09
N ARG A 301 11.63 -15.40 -16.90
CA ARG A 301 12.91 -15.89 -16.40
C ARG A 301 12.69 -17.08 -15.48
N PHE A 302 13.47 -18.13 -15.71
CA PHE A 302 13.43 -19.39 -14.97
C PHE A 302 14.81 -19.61 -14.36
N ASP A 303 14.89 -19.41 -13.05
CA ASP A 303 16.08 -19.58 -12.24
C ASP A 303 16.16 -21.05 -11.77
N SER A 304 17.31 -21.67 -12.02
CA SER A 304 17.68 -22.99 -11.50
C SER A 304 18.87 -22.87 -10.54
N LEU A 305 19.31 -23.98 -9.94
CA LEU A 305 20.48 -23.99 -9.06
C LEU A 305 21.78 -23.59 -9.78
N VAL A 306 21.85 -23.75 -11.11
CA VAL A 306 23.08 -23.63 -11.90
C VAL A 306 23.03 -22.44 -12.86
N GLN A 307 21.84 -22.10 -13.36
CA GLN A 307 21.67 -21.04 -14.36
C GLN A 307 20.29 -20.38 -14.30
N SER A 308 20.22 -19.14 -14.74
CA SER A 308 18.98 -18.41 -15.03
C SER A 308 18.82 -18.33 -16.54
N GLU A 309 17.63 -18.65 -17.06
CA GLU A 309 17.34 -18.57 -18.49
C GLU A 309 16.07 -17.76 -18.76
N TRP A 310 16.11 -16.93 -19.81
CA TRP A 310 14.95 -16.18 -20.29
C TRP A 310 14.26 -16.92 -21.43
N ARG A 311 12.93 -16.96 -21.40
CA ARG A 311 12.11 -17.61 -22.42
C ARG A 311 10.99 -16.69 -22.88
N VAL A 312 10.75 -16.69 -24.19
CA VAL A 312 9.57 -16.08 -24.80
C VAL A 312 8.40 -17.03 -24.59
N LEU A 313 7.39 -16.59 -23.85
CA LEU A 313 6.20 -17.37 -23.53
C LEU A 313 5.05 -17.03 -24.47
N GLU A 314 4.89 -15.75 -24.81
CA GLU A 314 3.91 -15.25 -25.77
C GLU A 314 4.51 -14.05 -26.52
N GLU A 315 4.21 -13.91 -27.81
CA GLU A 315 4.64 -12.78 -28.62
C GLU A 315 3.47 -12.24 -29.44
N SER A 316 3.13 -10.98 -29.20
CA SER A 316 2.08 -10.25 -29.92
C SER A 316 0.74 -10.97 -30.02
N VAL A 317 0.29 -11.61 -28.93
CA VAL A 317 -0.99 -12.33 -28.90
C VAL A 317 -2.12 -11.45 -28.42
N ALA A 318 -3.28 -11.53 -29.08
CA ALA A 318 -4.51 -10.97 -28.53
C ALA A 318 -4.88 -11.78 -27.27
N TYR A 319 -4.91 -11.13 -26.11
CA TYR A 319 -5.20 -11.87 -24.88
C TYR A 319 -6.71 -12.06 -24.70
N SER A 320 -7.11 -13.31 -24.44
CA SER A 320 -8.53 -13.70 -24.26
C SER A 320 -8.87 -14.08 -22.81
N GLY A 321 -7.99 -13.76 -21.85
CA GLY A 321 -8.19 -14.00 -20.42
C GLY A 321 -6.91 -14.40 -19.67
N LYS A 322 -7.11 -15.00 -18.49
CA LYS A 322 -6.04 -15.54 -17.64
C LYS A 322 -5.73 -16.98 -18.05
N SER A 323 -4.69 -17.17 -18.86
CA SER A 323 -4.11 -18.48 -19.20
C SER A 323 -2.97 -18.85 -18.24
N MET A 324 -2.72 -20.14 -18.06
CA MET A 324 -1.61 -20.66 -17.24
C MET A 324 -0.33 -20.77 -18.06
N ILE A 325 0.83 -20.53 -17.43
CA ILE A 325 2.15 -20.59 -18.08
C ILE A 325 2.66 -22.04 -18.23
N GLY A 326 2.14 -22.96 -17.40
CA GLY A 326 2.58 -24.36 -17.33
C GLY A 326 3.67 -24.62 -16.29
N ASP A 327 4.43 -23.59 -15.91
CA ASP A 327 5.37 -23.59 -14.77
C ASP A 327 5.33 -22.22 -14.04
N THR A 328 6.10 -22.04 -12.97
CA THR A 328 6.27 -20.78 -12.25
C THR A 328 7.49 -20.03 -12.78
N ALA A 329 7.27 -18.92 -13.49
CA ALA A 329 8.34 -18.01 -13.88
C ALA A 329 8.80 -17.18 -12.66
N ASP A 330 10.10 -17.17 -12.34
CA ASP A 330 10.63 -16.40 -11.20
C ASP A 330 10.49 -14.90 -11.42
N VAL A 331 10.65 -14.47 -12.68
CA VAL A 331 10.31 -13.14 -13.15
C VAL A 331 9.48 -13.29 -14.42
N LEU A 332 8.34 -12.61 -14.50
CA LEU A 332 7.53 -12.50 -15.70
C LEU A 332 7.41 -11.02 -16.06
N VAL A 333 7.83 -10.69 -17.27
CA VAL A 333 7.64 -9.36 -17.86
C VAL A 333 6.60 -9.46 -18.95
N THR A 334 5.53 -8.67 -18.82
CA THR A 334 4.42 -8.65 -19.76
C THR A 334 4.28 -7.25 -20.34
N PHE A 335 4.36 -7.12 -21.65
CA PHE A 335 4.10 -5.91 -22.40
C PHE A 335 2.68 -5.96 -22.95
N PHE A 336 1.93 -4.86 -22.81
CA PHE A 336 0.65 -4.64 -23.46
C PHE A 336 0.75 -3.42 -24.38
N HIS A 337 0.25 -3.56 -25.61
CA HIS A 337 0.35 -2.53 -26.63
C HIS A 337 -0.85 -2.51 -27.60
N GLY A 338 -0.95 -1.40 -28.33
CA GLY A 338 -1.95 -1.18 -29.38
C GLY A 338 -1.65 -1.95 -30.68
N SER A 339 -2.62 -1.91 -31.61
CA SER A 339 -2.70 -2.72 -32.84
C SER A 339 -1.71 -2.40 -33.96
N GLN A 340 -0.69 -1.56 -33.75
CA GLN A 340 0.36 -1.35 -34.74
C GLN A 340 1.65 -2.06 -34.31
N PRO A 341 2.04 -3.17 -34.98
CA PRO A 341 3.31 -3.81 -34.74
C PRO A 341 4.37 -3.03 -35.52
N GLN A 342 5.04 -2.07 -34.88
CA GLN A 342 6.39 -1.74 -35.32
C GLN A 342 7.31 -2.76 -34.67
N LEU A 343 7.92 -3.60 -35.51
CA LEU A 343 8.99 -4.56 -35.17
C LEU A 343 9.93 -3.99 -34.11
N LEU A 344 9.67 -4.36 -32.85
CA LEU A 344 10.56 -4.16 -31.72
C LEU A 344 11.71 -5.16 -31.90
N ILE A 345 12.93 -4.70 -31.66
CA ILE A 345 14.21 -5.44 -31.56
C ILE A 345 15.28 -5.08 -32.61
N HIS A 346 14.95 -4.57 -33.82
CA HIS A 346 16.02 -4.18 -34.77
C HIS A 346 16.33 -2.68 -34.90
N LYS A 347 15.56 -1.78 -34.27
CA LYS A 347 15.82 -0.33 -34.37
C LYS A 347 16.65 0.28 -33.23
N GLU A 348 16.74 -0.36 -32.07
CA GLU A 348 17.51 0.18 -30.94
C GLU A 348 19.03 -0.03 -31.09
N GLU A 349 19.49 -1.07 -31.77
CA GLU A 349 20.92 -1.27 -32.04
C GLU A 349 21.49 -0.24 -33.04
N ASP A 350 20.69 0.17 -34.02
CA ASP A 350 21.13 1.12 -35.07
C ASP A 350 21.18 2.58 -34.60
N GLN A 351 20.43 2.94 -33.54
CA GLN A 351 20.52 4.28 -32.96
C GLN A 351 21.68 4.42 -31.97
N LEU A 352 22.05 3.35 -31.27
CA LEU A 352 23.17 3.36 -30.32
C LEU A 352 24.55 3.28 -31.01
N ARG A 353 24.65 2.65 -32.20
CA ARG A 353 25.88 2.67 -33.02
C ARG A 353 26.17 4.00 -33.72
N LYS A 354 25.21 4.92 -33.78
CA LYS A 354 25.42 6.25 -34.39
C LYS A 354 25.86 7.32 -33.38
N HIS A 355 25.90 6.99 -32.09
CA HIS A 355 26.28 7.90 -31.00
C HIS A 355 27.37 7.34 -30.06
N ALA A 356 28.04 6.27 -30.49
CA ALA A 356 29.34 5.82 -29.98
C ALA A 356 30.35 5.91 -31.12
#